data_AF-A0A5C6AYX7-F1
#
_entry.id   AF-A0A5C6AYX7-F1
#
_cell.length_a   1.000
_cell.length_b   1.000
_cell.length_c   1.000
_cell.angle_alpha   90.00
_cell.angle_beta   90.00
_cell.angle_gamma   90.00
#
_symmetry.space_group_name_H-M   'P 1'
#
loop_
_entity.id
_entity.type
_entity.pdbx_description
1 polymer ?
#
loop_
_entity_poly.entity_id
_entity_poly.type
_entity_poly.pdbx_seq_one_letter_code
_entity_poly.pdbx_strand_id
1 'polypeptide(L)'
;MILRQSRVTRVIWLISAAEPIKICSGRSNRGTVFTDWGGYAAYQILLRTELLVEPQMTWQTPSGNRTLSGHESELVRHSIANMVEELASCRETDDSPCICGIALFDELTWTQQLAILERLANYLLQRTHETLELTGVHEAAVAAIYRNILQQIEIEIELDDVSPTQFRHQWRELVVAANEEARDAVMDSTIVSGADASLSLDDSDDHVISADSTDIEKWEWIVESLADQVLWDRDFEMAGDMIDAPPEQAAALRAMLGINSEYYTAIAPDPTDSQVDQLFDSVHDLTRRKPR
;
A
#
# COMPACT_ATOMS: atom_id res chain seq x y z
N MET A 1 21.62 -14.00 -4.30
CA MET A 1 22.16 -12.64 -4.05
C MET A 1 22.36 -11.94 -5.39
N ILE A 2 21.28 -11.41 -5.97
CA ILE A 2 21.27 -10.71 -7.26
C ILE A 2 20.88 -9.26 -6.97
N LEU A 3 21.86 -8.35 -7.09
CA LEU A 3 21.66 -6.91 -6.95
C LEU A 3 20.98 -6.38 -8.22
N ARG A 4 19.73 -5.88 -8.12
CA ARG A 4 19.10 -5.07 -9.19
C ARG A 4 19.34 -3.59 -8.92
N GLN A 5 19.90 -2.91 -9.92
CA GLN A 5 20.26 -1.50 -9.90
C GLN A 5 19.03 -0.59 -10.09
N SER A 6 18.89 0.40 -9.20
CA SER A 6 17.93 1.52 -9.30
C SER A 6 18.20 2.40 -10.53
N ARG A 7 17.16 2.65 -11.34
CA ARG A 7 17.15 3.68 -12.39
C ARG A 7 16.33 4.88 -11.93
N VAL A 8 17.00 5.90 -11.40
CA VAL A 8 16.44 7.23 -11.19
C VAL A 8 16.59 8.04 -12.48
N THR A 9 15.48 8.38 -13.15
CA THR A 9 15.48 9.29 -14.29
C THR A 9 15.01 10.67 -13.83
N ARG A 10 15.93 11.64 -13.78
CA ARG A 10 15.66 13.06 -13.56
C ARG A 10 14.98 13.66 -14.80
N VAL A 11 13.81 14.29 -14.63
CA VAL A 11 13.24 15.21 -15.61
C VAL A 11 13.64 16.64 -15.23
N ILE A 12 14.48 17.26 -16.06
CA ILE A 12 14.93 18.65 -15.92
C ILE A 12 13.95 19.56 -16.66
N TRP A 13 13.45 20.58 -15.96
CA TRP A 13 12.64 21.67 -16.50
C TRP A 13 13.45 22.55 -17.46
N LEU A 14 12.88 22.85 -18.64
CA LEU A 14 13.35 23.92 -19.52
C LEU A 14 12.23 24.94 -19.72
N ILE A 15 12.31 26.02 -18.95
CA ILE A 15 11.57 27.27 -19.16
C ILE A 15 12.25 27.98 -20.33
N SER A 16 11.57 28.09 -21.48
CA SER A 16 12.01 28.94 -22.59
C SER A 16 11.22 30.24 -22.60
N ALA A 17 11.95 31.34 -22.49
CA ALA A 17 11.46 32.71 -22.53
C ALA A 17 10.85 33.05 -23.89
N ALA A 18 9.71 33.75 -23.88
CA ALA A 18 9.17 34.47 -25.03
C ALA A 18 9.31 35.98 -24.77
N GLU A 19 10.05 36.64 -25.66
CA GLU A 19 10.35 38.07 -25.67
C GLU A 19 9.16 38.96 -26.09
N PRO A 20 9.19 40.27 -25.79
CA PRO A 20 8.03 41.17 -25.91
C PRO A 20 7.86 41.78 -27.31
N ILE A 21 6.60 41.87 -27.76
CA ILE A 21 6.21 42.55 -29.00
C ILE A 21 6.23 44.07 -28.81
N LYS A 22 7.03 44.76 -29.63
CA LYS A 22 7.13 46.22 -29.72
C LYS A 22 5.86 46.83 -30.32
N ILE A 23 5.36 47.87 -29.65
CA ILE A 23 4.29 48.77 -30.10
C ILE A 23 4.90 49.82 -31.05
N CYS A 24 4.39 49.92 -32.28
CA CYS A 24 4.61 51.08 -33.15
C CYS A 24 3.27 51.66 -33.63
N SER A 25 3.18 52.98 -33.50
CA SER A 25 2.04 53.85 -33.79
C SER A 25 1.78 54.07 -35.29
N GLY A 26 0.51 54.18 -35.68
CA GLY A 26 0.10 54.71 -37.00
C GLY A 26 -1.41 54.94 -37.08
N ARG A 27 -1.84 56.13 -37.48
CA ARG A 27 -3.21 56.68 -37.37
C ARG A 27 -3.97 56.57 -38.70
N SER A 28 -5.29 56.35 -38.62
CA SER A 28 -6.37 56.88 -39.48
C SER A 28 -7.02 56.01 -40.58
N ASN A 29 -8.32 55.75 -40.33
CA ASN A 29 -9.53 55.94 -41.17
C ASN A 29 -10.25 54.76 -41.88
N ARG A 30 -11.53 54.66 -41.47
CA ARG A 30 -12.78 54.24 -42.17
C ARG A 30 -12.91 52.80 -42.70
N GLY A 31 -14.00 52.15 -42.29
CA GLY A 31 -14.64 51.09 -43.06
C GLY A 31 -15.31 50.02 -42.21
N THR A 32 -16.63 50.09 -42.16
CA THR A 32 -17.63 49.19 -41.57
C THR A 32 -17.50 47.68 -41.84
N VAL A 33 -18.15 46.91 -40.94
CA VAL A 33 -18.64 45.51 -41.02
C VAL A 33 -17.64 44.39 -40.70
N PHE A 34 -17.75 43.78 -39.51
CA PHE A 34 -18.36 42.45 -39.35
C PHE A 34 -18.51 42.09 -37.88
N THR A 35 -19.68 41.52 -37.58
CA THR A 35 -20.12 40.96 -36.32
C THR A 35 -19.27 39.76 -35.89
N ASP A 36 -19.36 39.48 -34.58
CA ASP A 36 -19.22 38.15 -33.99
C ASP A 36 -17.83 37.74 -33.47
N TRP A 37 -17.53 38.19 -32.25
CA TRP A 37 -16.54 37.57 -31.36
C TRP A 37 -17.14 37.46 -29.95
N GLY A 38 -18.31 36.81 -29.86
CA GLY A 38 -19.00 36.51 -28.60
C GLY A 38 -18.81 35.07 -28.11
N GLY A 39 -17.90 34.28 -28.71
CA GLY A 39 -17.82 32.83 -28.48
C GLY A 39 -16.57 32.31 -27.76
N TYR A 40 -15.43 33.00 -27.79
CA TYR A 40 -14.15 32.39 -27.36
C TYR A 40 -13.73 32.69 -25.92
N ALA A 41 -14.25 33.76 -25.29
CA ALA A 41 -13.92 34.09 -23.90
C ALA A 41 -14.64 33.21 -22.87
N ALA A 42 -15.80 32.64 -23.23
CA ALA A 42 -16.53 31.74 -22.34
C ALA A 42 -15.93 30.32 -22.30
N TYR A 43 -15.32 29.86 -23.39
CA TYR A 43 -14.65 28.56 -23.42
C TYR A 43 -13.29 28.55 -22.71
N GLN A 44 -12.58 29.69 -22.62
CA GLN A 44 -11.32 29.76 -21.88
C GLN A 44 -11.47 29.88 -20.36
N ILE A 45 -12.66 30.20 -19.85
CA ILE A 45 -12.95 30.17 -18.41
C ILE A 45 -13.51 28.80 -17.99
N LEU A 46 -14.18 28.08 -18.89
CA LEU A 46 -14.67 26.72 -18.62
C LEU A 46 -13.61 25.62 -18.79
N LEU A 47 -12.55 25.85 -19.57
CA LEU A 47 -11.39 24.94 -19.64
C LEU A 47 -10.36 25.14 -18.52
N ARG A 48 -10.62 26.05 -17.56
CA ARG A 48 -9.79 26.24 -16.36
C ARG A 48 -10.37 25.60 -15.09
N THR A 49 -11.42 24.80 -15.26
CA THR A 49 -12.10 24.08 -14.19
C THR A 49 -12.28 22.60 -14.55
N GLU A 50 -11.45 22.07 -15.45
CA GLU A 50 -11.25 20.63 -15.58
C GLU A 50 -10.08 20.26 -14.66
N LEU A 51 -10.43 19.92 -13.42
CA LEU A 51 -9.91 18.75 -12.72
C LEU A 51 -8.39 18.54 -12.85
N LEU A 52 -7.61 19.41 -12.18
CA LEU A 52 -6.48 18.88 -11.41
C LEU A 52 -7.08 18.07 -10.25
N VAL A 53 -7.61 16.88 -10.56
CA VAL A 53 -7.65 15.82 -9.56
C VAL A 53 -6.19 15.49 -9.37
N GLU A 54 -5.56 16.16 -8.41
CA GLU A 54 -4.29 15.67 -7.91
C GLU A 54 -4.52 14.19 -7.58
N PRO A 55 -3.67 13.28 -8.08
CA PRO A 55 -3.90 11.87 -7.90
C PRO A 55 -4.05 11.62 -6.39
N GLN A 56 -5.24 11.17 -6.01
CA GLN A 56 -5.58 10.83 -4.63
C GLN A 56 -4.82 9.54 -4.33
N MET A 57 -3.64 9.67 -3.71
CA MET A 57 -2.62 8.63 -3.58
C MET A 57 -2.44 8.27 -2.11
N THR A 58 -2.56 6.98 -1.76
CA THR A 58 -2.68 6.57 -0.36
C THR A 58 -1.44 5.85 0.19
N TRP A 59 -0.89 4.89 -0.53
CA TRP A 59 0.29 4.11 -0.09
C TRP A 59 1.30 3.92 -1.23
N GLN A 60 2.59 3.90 -0.90
CA GLN A 60 3.68 3.74 -1.87
C GLN A 60 3.98 2.25 -2.08
N THR A 61 3.85 1.76 -3.31
CA THR A 61 4.18 0.36 -3.67
C THR A 61 5.24 0.32 -4.77
N PRO A 62 5.88 -0.84 -5.05
CA PRO A 62 6.84 -0.96 -6.14
C PRO A 62 6.25 -0.63 -7.51
N SER A 63 4.93 -0.83 -7.68
CA SER A 63 4.19 -0.50 -8.91
C SER A 63 3.76 0.98 -9.01
N GLY A 64 4.07 1.78 -7.99
CA GLY A 64 3.63 3.16 -7.84
C GLY A 64 2.65 3.35 -6.68
N ASN A 65 2.16 4.57 -6.50
CA ASN A 65 1.27 4.88 -5.39
C ASN A 65 -0.15 4.41 -5.70
N ARG A 66 -0.76 3.64 -4.79
CA ARG A 66 -2.13 3.13 -4.97
C ARG A 66 -2.88 2.95 -3.66
N THR A 67 -4.20 2.81 -3.76
CA THR A 67 -5.07 2.27 -2.72
C THR A 67 -5.36 0.81 -3.05
N LEU A 68 -5.47 -0.06 -2.05
CA LEU A 68 -5.88 -1.44 -2.29
C LEU A 68 -7.35 -1.48 -2.73
N SER A 69 -7.67 -2.35 -3.67
CA SER A 69 -9.04 -2.55 -4.18
C SER A 69 -9.37 -4.03 -4.31
N GLY A 70 -10.62 -4.35 -4.65
CA GLY A 70 -11.03 -5.72 -4.93
C GLY A 70 -10.83 -6.67 -3.74
N HIS A 71 -10.45 -7.90 -4.06
CA HIS A 71 -10.19 -8.99 -3.11
C HIS A 71 -8.93 -8.75 -2.29
N GLU A 72 -7.91 -8.07 -2.83
CA GLU A 72 -6.73 -7.66 -2.05
C GLU A 72 -7.13 -6.75 -0.88
N SER A 73 -7.98 -5.76 -1.14
CA SER A 73 -8.50 -4.90 -0.06
C SER A 73 -9.40 -5.64 0.92
N GLU A 74 -10.11 -6.67 0.46
CA GLU A 74 -10.97 -7.50 1.32
C GLU A 74 -10.13 -8.39 2.24
N LEU A 75 -9.07 -9.00 1.72
CA LEU A 75 -8.11 -9.80 2.48
C LEU A 75 -7.43 -8.95 3.57
N VAL A 76 -6.92 -7.77 3.22
CA VAL A 76 -6.28 -6.86 4.19
C VAL A 76 -7.29 -6.37 5.24
N ARG A 77 -8.54 -6.06 4.86
CA ARG A 77 -9.60 -5.71 5.82
C ARG A 77 -9.84 -6.81 6.84
N HIS A 78 -9.94 -8.07 6.40
CA HIS A 78 -10.15 -9.19 7.31
C HIS A 78 -8.95 -9.40 8.24
N SER A 79 -7.72 -9.30 7.72
CA SER A 79 -6.52 -9.42 8.56
C SER A 79 -6.46 -8.33 9.63
N ILE A 80 -6.67 -7.06 9.27
CA ILE A 80 -6.69 -5.96 10.24
C ILE A 80 -7.82 -6.16 11.28
N ALA A 81 -9.03 -6.55 10.84
CA ALA A 81 -10.13 -6.81 11.76
C ALA A 81 -9.79 -7.91 12.78
N ASN A 82 -9.21 -9.02 12.32
CA ASN A 82 -8.76 -10.11 13.18
C ASN A 82 -7.72 -9.65 14.20
N MET A 83 -6.66 -8.95 13.75
CA MET A 83 -5.64 -8.42 14.65
C MET A 83 -6.25 -7.48 15.70
N VAL A 84 -7.20 -6.62 15.32
CA VAL A 84 -7.87 -5.72 16.27
C VAL A 84 -8.76 -6.47 17.28
N GLU A 85 -9.39 -7.58 16.90
CA GLU A 85 -10.11 -8.44 17.84
C GLU A 85 -9.16 -9.08 18.86
N GLU A 86 -7.95 -9.48 18.45
CA GLU A 86 -6.91 -9.96 19.37
C GLU A 86 -6.46 -8.85 20.32
N LEU A 87 -6.22 -7.63 19.81
CA LEU A 87 -5.85 -6.48 20.65
C LEU A 87 -6.96 -6.07 21.62
N ALA A 88 -8.23 -6.22 21.23
CA ALA A 88 -9.36 -6.00 22.13
C ALA A 88 -9.35 -6.99 23.30
N SER A 89 -8.87 -8.22 23.09
CA SER A 89 -8.69 -9.21 24.16
C SER A 89 -7.57 -8.78 25.13
N CYS A 90 -6.44 -8.28 24.62
CA CYS A 90 -5.34 -7.77 25.45
C CYS A 90 -5.79 -6.66 26.43
N ARG A 91 -6.74 -5.83 26.01
CA ARG A 91 -7.35 -4.78 26.87
C ARG A 91 -8.01 -5.37 28.12
N GLU A 92 -8.59 -6.56 28.02
CA GLU A 92 -9.36 -7.18 29.11
C GLU A 92 -8.50 -8.07 30.03
N THR A 93 -7.45 -8.68 29.49
CA THR A 93 -6.71 -9.76 30.16
C THR A 93 -5.28 -9.43 30.60
N ASP A 94 -4.76 -8.22 30.30
CA ASP A 94 -3.34 -7.84 30.52
C ASP A 94 -2.36 -8.81 29.83
N ASP A 95 -2.84 -9.48 28.77
CA ASP A 95 -2.05 -10.39 27.96
C ASP A 95 -1.03 -9.60 27.11
N SER A 96 -0.01 -10.31 26.63
CA SER A 96 0.96 -9.72 25.71
C SER A 96 0.30 -9.24 24.42
N PRO A 97 0.84 -8.20 23.75
CA PRO A 97 0.35 -7.73 22.46
C PRO A 97 0.36 -8.83 21.39
N CYS A 98 -0.26 -8.55 20.24
CA CYS A 98 -0.24 -9.46 19.09
C CYS A 98 1.22 -9.71 18.65
N ILE A 99 1.59 -10.99 18.50
CA ILE A 99 2.93 -11.44 18.10
C ILE A 99 2.82 -12.05 16.71
N CYS A 100 3.31 -11.32 15.70
CA CYS A 100 3.28 -11.74 14.30
C CYS A 100 4.65 -12.24 13.80
N GLY A 101 5.68 -12.20 14.64
CA GLY A 101 7.05 -12.57 14.27
C GLY A 101 7.80 -11.46 13.53
N ILE A 102 7.34 -10.22 13.62
CA ILE A 102 7.96 -9.05 13.01
C ILE A 102 8.47 -8.14 14.13
N ALA A 103 9.78 -8.16 14.38
CA ALA A 103 10.39 -7.53 15.57
C ALA A 103 9.94 -6.08 15.82
N LEU A 104 10.00 -5.21 14.81
CA LEU A 104 9.61 -3.80 14.94
C LEU A 104 8.13 -3.59 15.29
N PHE A 105 7.26 -4.53 14.92
CA PHE A 105 5.83 -4.47 15.25
C PHE A 105 5.54 -5.15 16.59
N ASP A 106 6.19 -6.28 16.86
CA ASP A 106 6.00 -7.07 18.08
C ASP A 106 6.56 -6.34 19.33
N GLU A 107 7.51 -5.43 19.17
CA GLU A 107 8.03 -4.58 20.25
C GLU A 107 7.08 -3.45 20.66
N LEU A 108 6.05 -3.16 19.86
CA LEU A 108 5.08 -2.10 20.16
C LEU A 108 4.12 -2.55 21.27
N THR A 109 3.62 -1.58 22.05
CA THR A 109 2.50 -1.86 22.96
C THR A 109 1.22 -2.14 22.16
N TRP A 110 0.25 -2.84 22.74
CA TRP A 110 -1.02 -3.12 22.07
C TRP A 110 -1.77 -1.84 21.63
N THR A 111 -1.63 -0.74 22.39
CA THR A 111 -2.22 0.57 22.04
C THR A 111 -1.51 1.20 20.83
N GLN A 112 -0.18 1.08 20.74
CA GLN A 112 0.60 1.53 19.60
C GLN A 112 0.32 0.68 18.35
N GLN A 113 0.21 -0.64 18.51
CA GLN A 113 -0.21 -1.54 17.42
C GLN A 113 -1.59 -1.14 16.89
N LEU A 114 -2.57 -0.89 17.75
CA LEU A 114 -3.90 -0.43 17.36
C LEU A 114 -3.84 0.89 16.58
N ALA A 115 -3.08 1.87 17.06
CA ALA A 115 -2.95 3.17 16.39
C ALA A 115 -2.29 3.05 15.01
N ILE A 116 -1.28 2.19 14.86
CA ILE A 116 -0.65 1.91 13.56
C ILE A 116 -1.62 1.18 12.63
N LEU A 117 -2.35 0.17 13.12
CA LEU A 117 -3.35 -0.56 12.32
C LEU A 117 -4.49 0.35 11.83
N GLU A 118 -4.96 1.29 12.65
CA GLU A 118 -5.94 2.30 12.22
C GLU A 118 -5.40 3.17 11.10
N ARG A 119 -4.16 3.64 11.27
CA ARG A 119 -3.50 4.45 10.26
C ARG A 119 -3.34 3.66 8.97
N LEU A 120 -2.83 2.43 9.02
CA LEU A 120 -2.70 1.59 7.84
C LEU A 120 -4.05 1.25 7.21
N ALA A 121 -5.09 0.99 7.99
CA ALA A 121 -6.44 0.77 7.46
C ALA A 121 -6.90 1.99 6.66
N ASN A 122 -6.70 3.20 7.17
CA ASN A 122 -7.04 4.42 6.43
C ASN A 122 -6.20 4.56 5.14
N TYR A 123 -4.88 4.35 5.23
CA TYR A 123 -3.95 4.58 4.12
C TYR A 123 -3.83 3.44 3.10
N LEU A 124 -4.31 2.23 3.42
CA LEU A 124 -4.39 1.12 2.46
C LEU A 124 -5.77 1.00 1.84
N LEU A 125 -6.82 1.35 2.59
CA LEU A 125 -8.21 0.98 2.24
C LEU A 125 -9.09 2.16 1.84
N GLN A 126 -8.62 3.40 2.00
CA GLN A 126 -9.31 4.62 1.59
C GLN A 126 -8.46 5.48 0.65
N ARG A 127 -9.09 6.47 0.01
CA ARG A 127 -8.36 7.49 -0.74
C ARG A 127 -8.03 8.65 0.18
N THR A 128 -6.75 8.92 0.38
CA THR A 128 -6.25 10.08 1.13
C THR A 128 -5.64 11.10 0.17
N HIS A 129 -5.42 12.32 0.67
CA HIS A 129 -4.78 13.39 -0.08
C HIS A 129 -3.26 13.22 -0.15
N GLU A 130 -2.67 12.65 0.89
CA GLU A 130 -1.23 12.45 1.03
C GLU A 130 -0.93 10.96 1.18
N THR A 131 0.26 10.55 0.72
CA THR A 131 0.76 9.20 0.98
C THR A 131 1.33 9.11 2.38
N LEU A 132 1.12 7.98 3.04
CA LEU A 132 1.81 7.73 4.30
C LEU A 132 3.33 7.64 4.06
N GLU A 133 4.11 8.24 4.97
CA GLU A 133 5.56 8.12 4.94
C GLU A 133 5.98 6.66 5.20
N LEU A 134 6.86 6.14 4.36
CA LEU A 134 7.46 4.82 4.55
C LEU A 134 8.49 4.90 5.67
N THR A 135 8.11 4.38 6.84
CA THR A 135 8.98 4.21 8.00
C THR A 135 9.08 2.72 8.30
N GLY A 136 10.13 2.31 9.02
CA GLY A 136 10.32 0.91 9.38
C GLY A 136 9.13 0.34 10.17
N VAL A 137 8.51 1.15 11.03
CA VAL A 137 7.32 0.75 11.79
C VAL A 137 6.10 0.57 10.89
N HIS A 138 5.86 1.46 9.92
CA HIS A 138 4.72 1.31 9.01
C HIS A 138 4.87 0.09 8.10
N GLU A 139 6.07 -0.14 7.54
CA GLU A 139 6.31 -1.30 6.67
C GLU A 139 6.32 -2.61 7.46
N ALA A 140 6.91 -2.63 8.66
CA ALA A 140 6.82 -3.77 9.57
C ALA A 140 5.37 -4.13 9.90
N ALA A 141 4.51 -3.13 10.12
CA ALA A 141 3.10 -3.37 10.39
C ALA A 141 2.34 -3.89 9.16
N VAL A 142 2.68 -3.44 7.94
CA VAL A 142 2.15 -4.06 6.70
C VAL A 142 2.61 -5.51 6.60
N ALA A 143 3.88 -5.81 6.87
CA ALA A 143 4.38 -7.17 6.89
C ALA A 143 3.65 -8.03 7.95
N ALA A 144 3.39 -7.47 9.13
CA ALA A 144 2.65 -8.13 10.20
C ALA A 144 1.21 -8.50 9.77
N ILE A 145 0.53 -7.64 9.00
CA ILE A 145 -0.79 -7.94 8.42
C ILE A 145 -0.73 -9.21 7.54
N TYR A 146 0.31 -9.36 6.72
CA TYR A 146 0.47 -10.54 5.87
C TYR A 146 0.96 -11.78 6.64
N ARG A 147 1.80 -11.62 7.67
CA ARG A 147 2.14 -12.74 8.57
C ARG A 147 0.93 -13.23 9.37
N ASN A 148 0.05 -12.33 9.82
CA ASN A 148 -1.21 -12.71 10.45
C ASN A 148 -2.07 -13.54 9.48
N ILE A 149 -2.16 -13.18 8.19
CA ILE A 149 -2.88 -13.99 7.20
C ILE A 149 -2.33 -15.43 7.15
N LEU A 150 -1.00 -15.59 7.11
CA LEU A 150 -0.37 -16.91 7.10
C LEU A 150 -0.65 -17.69 8.39
N GLN A 151 -0.53 -17.05 9.55
CA GLN A 151 -0.85 -17.66 10.85
C GLN A 151 -2.31 -18.13 10.90
N GLN A 152 -3.25 -17.34 10.37
CA GLN A 152 -4.65 -17.73 10.30
C GLN A 152 -4.89 -18.93 9.38
N ILE A 153 -4.14 -19.04 8.27
CA ILE A 153 -4.17 -20.23 7.40
C ILE A 153 -3.61 -21.46 8.13
N GLU A 154 -2.52 -21.33 8.87
CA GLU A 154 -1.95 -22.41 9.69
C GLU A 154 -2.99 -22.93 10.69
N ILE A 155 -3.61 -22.02 11.45
CA ILE A 155 -4.68 -22.34 12.40
C ILE A 155 -5.85 -23.04 11.69
N GLU A 156 -6.26 -22.53 10.53
CA GLU A 156 -7.37 -23.09 9.77
C GLU A 156 -7.08 -24.53 9.28
N ILE A 157 -5.85 -24.81 8.86
CA ILE A 157 -5.39 -26.15 8.46
C ILE A 157 -5.35 -27.08 9.68
N GLU A 158 -4.80 -26.63 10.80
CA GLU A 158 -4.71 -27.41 12.04
C GLU A 158 -6.10 -27.77 12.60
N LEU A 159 -7.06 -26.86 12.47
CA LEU A 159 -8.42 -27.01 12.99
C LEU A 159 -9.43 -27.54 11.96
N ASP A 160 -9.01 -27.90 10.75
CA ASP A 160 -9.93 -28.25 9.66
C ASP A 160 -10.88 -29.40 10.03
N ASP A 161 -10.36 -30.45 10.69
CA ASP A 161 -11.13 -31.62 11.09
C ASP A 161 -12.26 -31.33 12.09
N VAL A 162 -12.06 -30.31 12.95
CA VAL A 162 -12.98 -29.96 14.04
C VAL A 162 -13.84 -28.73 13.72
N SER A 163 -13.49 -27.99 12.67
CA SER A 163 -14.18 -26.76 12.29
C SER A 163 -15.48 -27.04 11.53
N PRO A 164 -16.57 -26.30 11.79
CA PRO A 164 -17.79 -26.39 10.99
C PRO A 164 -17.51 -26.04 9.53
N THR A 165 -18.10 -26.79 8.59
CA THR A 165 -17.82 -26.68 7.14
C THR A 165 -17.95 -25.25 6.58
N GLN A 166 -18.86 -24.44 7.14
CA GLN A 166 -19.09 -23.06 6.73
C GLN A 166 -17.98 -22.06 7.11
N PHE A 167 -17.06 -22.46 7.99
CA PHE A 167 -15.91 -21.65 8.43
C PHE A 167 -14.58 -22.26 7.96
N ARG A 168 -14.62 -23.41 7.29
CA ARG A 168 -13.43 -23.98 6.65
C ARG A 168 -13.07 -23.09 5.48
N HIS A 169 -11.78 -22.93 5.25
CA HIS A 169 -11.23 -22.34 4.04
C HIS A 169 -11.47 -20.84 3.91
N GLN A 170 -12.01 -20.14 4.91
CA GLN A 170 -12.32 -18.72 4.79
C GLN A 170 -11.06 -17.89 4.45
N TRP A 171 -9.93 -18.13 5.12
CA TRP A 171 -8.69 -17.40 4.86
C TRP A 171 -8.06 -17.84 3.54
N ARG A 172 -8.05 -19.15 3.30
CA ARG A 172 -7.53 -19.73 2.05
C ARG A 172 -8.29 -19.25 0.82
N GLU A 173 -9.62 -19.13 0.90
CA GLU A 173 -10.47 -18.58 -0.15
C GLU A 173 -10.20 -17.09 -0.42
N LEU A 174 -10.02 -16.28 0.63
CA LEU A 174 -9.67 -14.86 0.48
C LEU A 174 -8.31 -14.68 -0.21
N VAL A 175 -7.31 -15.49 0.15
CA VAL A 175 -5.98 -15.45 -0.48
C VAL A 175 -6.02 -15.91 -1.93
N VAL A 176 -6.74 -17.00 -2.23
CA VAL A 176 -6.93 -17.46 -3.62
C VAL A 176 -7.56 -16.37 -4.47
N ALA A 177 -8.64 -15.75 -4.00
CA ALA A 177 -9.33 -14.70 -4.75
C ALA A 177 -8.43 -13.46 -4.99
N ALA A 178 -7.64 -13.05 -3.98
CA ALA A 178 -6.69 -11.95 -4.13
C ALA A 178 -5.55 -12.28 -5.11
N ASN A 179 -5.03 -13.52 -5.07
CA ASN A 179 -3.97 -13.98 -5.97
C ASN A 179 -4.46 -14.10 -7.41
N GLU A 180 -5.67 -14.62 -7.62
CA GLU A 180 -6.30 -14.68 -8.95
C GLU A 180 -6.48 -13.28 -9.55
N GLU A 181 -7.01 -12.33 -8.77
CA GLU A 181 -7.17 -10.94 -9.22
C GLU A 181 -5.82 -10.28 -9.57
N ALA A 182 -4.78 -10.51 -8.75
CA ALA A 182 -3.44 -9.98 -9.00
C ALA A 182 -2.85 -10.55 -10.30
N ARG A 183 -3.02 -11.86 -10.55
CA ARG A 183 -2.54 -12.52 -11.77
C ARG A 183 -3.26 -12.02 -13.03
N ASP A 184 -4.57 -11.83 -12.95
CA ASP A 184 -5.38 -11.33 -14.07
C ASP A 184 -4.96 -9.91 -14.47
N ALA A 185 -4.64 -9.05 -13.50
CA ALA A 185 -4.15 -7.70 -13.75
C ALA A 185 -2.82 -7.68 -14.54
N VAL A 186 -1.91 -8.64 -14.29
CA VAL A 186 -0.64 -8.77 -15.01
C VAL A 186 -0.88 -9.23 -16.46
N MET A 187 -1.79 -10.18 -16.67
CA MET A 187 -2.11 -10.72 -17.99
C MET A 187 -2.71 -9.64 -18.90
N ASP A 188 -3.64 -8.83 -18.40
CA ASP A 188 -4.27 -7.73 -19.16
C ASP A 188 -3.23 -6.68 -19.60
N SER A 189 -2.26 -6.36 -18.73
CA SER A 189 -1.18 -5.42 -19.05
C SER A 189 -0.22 -5.94 -20.14
N THR A 190 -0.01 -7.26 -20.22
CA THR A 190 0.93 -7.89 -21.15
C THR A 190 0.39 -7.96 -22.58
N ILE A 191 -0.91 -8.18 -22.74
CA ILE A 191 -1.59 -8.23 -24.05
C ILE A 191 -1.55 -6.86 -24.75
N VAL A 192 -1.57 -5.76 -23.99
CA VAL A 192 -1.56 -4.39 -24.54
C VAL A 192 -0.16 -3.95 -25.03
N SER A 193 0.92 -4.53 -24.50
CA SER A 193 2.30 -4.09 -24.84
C SER A 193 2.87 -4.68 -26.13
N GLY A 194 2.21 -5.65 -26.78
CA GLY A 194 2.61 -6.18 -28.10
C GLY A 194 4.05 -6.70 -28.19
N ALA A 195 4.69 -6.97 -27.05
CA ALA A 195 6.07 -7.42 -26.97
C ALA A 195 6.13 -8.92 -27.25
N ASP A 196 7.06 -9.28 -28.13
CA ASP A 196 7.35 -10.62 -28.65
C ASP A 196 7.22 -11.72 -27.59
N ALA A 197 6.09 -12.45 -27.64
CA ALA A 197 5.70 -13.51 -26.72
C ALA A 197 6.53 -14.79 -26.96
N SER A 198 7.85 -14.67 -26.81
CA SER A 198 8.81 -15.78 -26.89
C SER A 198 9.70 -15.85 -25.64
N LEU A 199 9.13 -15.51 -24.48
CA LEU A 199 9.61 -16.06 -23.22
C LEU A 199 8.79 -17.33 -22.97
N SER A 200 9.50 -18.45 -22.89
CA SER A 200 8.96 -19.77 -22.60
C SER A 200 7.94 -19.69 -21.48
N LEU A 201 6.70 -20.05 -21.80
CA LEU A 201 5.72 -20.57 -20.86
C LEU A 201 6.33 -21.84 -20.25
N ASP A 202 7.26 -21.67 -19.31
CA ASP A 202 7.51 -22.71 -18.34
C ASP A 202 6.24 -22.71 -17.49
N ASP A 203 5.42 -23.71 -17.79
CA ASP A 203 4.10 -24.01 -17.27
C ASP A 203 4.22 -24.42 -15.80
N SER A 204 4.74 -23.53 -14.96
CA SER A 204 4.78 -23.75 -13.52
C SER A 204 3.39 -23.46 -12.97
N ASP A 205 2.53 -24.47 -13.10
CA ASP A 205 1.30 -24.71 -12.33
C ASP A 205 1.52 -24.58 -10.80
N ASP A 206 2.78 -24.43 -10.36
CA ASP A 206 3.23 -24.17 -9.00
C ASP A 206 2.58 -22.94 -8.33
N HIS A 207 1.96 -22.03 -9.09
CA HIS A 207 1.31 -20.83 -8.55
C HIS A 207 -0.22 -20.94 -8.41
N VAL A 208 -0.80 -22.09 -8.78
CA VAL A 208 -2.24 -22.37 -8.57
C VAL A 208 -2.37 -23.27 -7.35
N ILE A 209 -3.04 -22.77 -6.32
CA ILE A 209 -3.38 -23.54 -5.13
C ILE A 209 -4.91 -23.60 -5.00
N SER A 210 -5.43 -24.75 -4.62
CA SER A 210 -6.83 -24.90 -4.27
C SER A 210 -7.03 -24.56 -2.79
N ALA A 211 -8.17 -23.98 -2.43
CA ALA A 211 -8.47 -23.57 -1.05
C ALA A 211 -8.52 -24.74 -0.06
N ASP A 212 -8.68 -25.98 -0.52
CA ASP A 212 -8.61 -27.21 0.29
C ASP A 212 -7.17 -27.73 0.51
N SER A 213 -6.17 -27.12 -0.14
CA SER A 213 -4.77 -27.50 0.02
C SER A 213 -4.28 -27.22 1.45
N THR A 214 -3.51 -28.17 1.99
CA THR A 214 -2.83 -28.07 3.29
C THR A 214 -1.32 -27.82 3.17
N ASP A 215 -0.84 -27.53 1.96
CA ASP A 215 0.57 -27.27 1.66
C ASP A 215 0.98 -25.87 2.14
N ILE A 216 1.59 -25.79 3.33
CA ILE A 216 1.93 -24.51 3.96
C ILE A 216 3.03 -23.75 3.23
N GLU A 217 3.98 -24.44 2.60
CA GLU A 217 5.08 -23.80 1.88
C GLU A 217 4.54 -23.03 0.67
N LYS A 218 3.54 -23.60 -0.02
CA LYS A 218 2.86 -22.90 -1.11
C LYS A 218 2.02 -21.72 -0.62
N TRP A 219 1.34 -21.86 0.53
CA TRP A 219 0.59 -20.74 1.11
C TRP A 219 1.50 -19.60 1.52
N GLU A 220 2.64 -19.89 2.16
CA GLU A 220 3.66 -18.89 2.50
C GLU A 220 4.13 -18.16 1.25
N TRP A 221 4.49 -18.90 0.19
CA TRP A 221 4.94 -18.31 -1.06
C TRP A 221 3.90 -17.36 -1.69
N ILE A 222 2.61 -17.74 -1.70
CA ILE A 222 1.54 -16.90 -2.27
C ILE A 222 1.32 -15.65 -1.41
N VAL A 223 1.27 -15.80 -0.09
CA VAL A 223 1.11 -14.68 0.84
C VAL A 223 2.29 -13.70 0.73
N GLU A 224 3.52 -14.21 0.64
CA GLU A 224 4.70 -13.39 0.38
C GLU A 224 4.63 -12.67 -0.97
N SER A 225 4.19 -13.36 -2.03
CA SER A 225 4.02 -12.75 -3.34
C SER A 225 2.95 -11.65 -3.37
N LEU A 226 1.92 -11.75 -2.52
CA LEU A 226 0.94 -10.67 -2.33
C LEU A 226 1.53 -9.53 -1.51
N ALA A 227 2.28 -9.83 -0.45
CA ALA A 227 2.95 -8.84 0.38
C ALA A 227 3.95 -7.99 -0.43
N ASP A 228 4.73 -8.62 -1.31
CA ASP A 228 5.73 -7.95 -2.17
C ASP A 228 5.10 -6.98 -3.20
N GLN A 229 3.78 -7.05 -3.44
CA GLN A 229 3.06 -6.08 -4.27
C GLN A 229 2.62 -4.82 -3.50
N VAL A 230 2.70 -4.86 -2.17
CA VAL A 230 2.28 -3.78 -1.27
C VAL A 230 3.47 -3.17 -0.55
N LEU A 231 4.39 -4.00 -0.06
CA LEU A 231 5.63 -3.56 0.59
C LEU A 231 6.56 -2.91 -0.45
N TRP A 232 7.15 -1.77 -0.09
CA TRP A 232 8.10 -1.08 -0.97
C TRP A 232 9.45 -1.80 -0.96
N ASP A 233 9.94 -2.14 0.23
CA ASP A 233 11.08 -3.02 0.45
C ASP A 233 10.93 -3.83 1.75
N ARG A 234 12.01 -4.48 2.17
CA ARG A 234 12.08 -5.27 3.42
C ARG A 234 13.18 -4.76 4.35
N ASP A 235 13.53 -3.47 4.26
CA ASP A 235 14.61 -2.91 5.08
C ASP A 235 14.25 -2.94 6.58
N PHE A 236 12.95 -2.99 6.92
CA PHE A 236 12.48 -3.20 8.29
C PHE A 236 13.00 -4.51 8.93
N GLU A 237 13.28 -5.56 8.16
CA GLU A 237 13.84 -6.83 8.69
C GLU A 237 15.27 -6.66 9.21
N MET A 238 15.99 -5.65 8.70
CA MET A 238 17.37 -5.35 9.12
C MET A 238 17.43 -4.49 10.40
N ALA A 239 16.29 -4.14 11.00
CA ALA A 239 16.24 -3.21 12.12
C ALA A 239 17.11 -3.66 13.30
N GLY A 240 17.10 -4.96 13.64
CA GLY A 240 17.92 -5.50 14.74
C GLY A 240 19.42 -5.24 14.53
N ASP A 241 19.92 -5.49 13.32
CA ASP A 241 21.34 -5.25 12.98
C ASP A 241 21.70 -3.75 13.00
N MET A 242 20.73 -2.87 12.73
CA MET A 242 20.93 -1.43 12.62
C MET A 242 20.81 -0.70 13.98
N ILE A 243 19.89 -1.15 14.84
CA ILE A 243 19.62 -0.54 16.15
C ILE A 243 20.78 -0.80 17.11
N ASP A 244 21.37 -1.99 17.05
CA ASP A 244 22.50 -2.36 17.90
C ASP A 244 23.86 -1.86 17.38
N ALA A 245 23.93 -1.40 16.13
CA ALA A 245 25.15 -0.86 15.56
C ALA A 245 25.51 0.52 16.15
N PRO A 246 26.81 0.85 16.30
CA PRO A 246 27.23 2.20 16.68
C PRO A 246 26.63 3.27 15.75
N PRO A 247 26.17 4.43 16.26
CA PRO A 247 25.40 5.39 15.47
C PRO A 247 26.05 5.85 14.16
N GLU A 248 27.39 6.02 14.16
CA GLU A 248 28.16 6.37 12.96
C GLU A 248 28.14 5.26 11.90
N GLN A 249 28.20 4.00 12.33
CA GLN A 249 28.15 2.84 11.44
C GLN A 249 26.74 2.63 10.89
N ALA A 250 25.71 2.74 11.74
CA ALA A 250 24.31 2.68 11.32
C ALA A 250 23.97 3.82 10.33
N ALA A 251 24.48 5.04 10.57
CA ALA A 251 24.29 6.16 9.64
C ALA A 251 24.99 5.92 8.29
N ALA A 252 26.24 5.42 8.30
CA ALA A 252 26.97 5.12 7.08
C ALA A 252 26.31 3.99 6.27
N LEU A 253 25.82 2.95 6.95
CA LEU A 253 25.16 1.81 6.30
C LEU A 253 23.81 2.22 5.69
N ARG A 254 22.98 3.00 6.42
CA ARG A 254 21.74 3.58 5.87
C ARG A 254 21.99 4.45 4.65
N ALA A 255 22.99 5.33 4.71
CA ALA A 255 23.36 6.17 3.57
C ALA A 255 23.82 5.34 2.35
N MET A 256 24.46 4.19 2.57
CA MET A 256 24.88 3.27 1.52
C MET A 256 23.69 2.54 0.88
N LEU A 257 22.70 2.15 1.69
CA LEU A 257 21.49 1.44 1.24
C LEU A 257 20.42 2.39 0.68
N GLY A 258 20.54 3.71 0.92
CA GLY A 258 19.54 4.69 0.51
C GLY A 258 18.36 4.82 1.48
N ILE A 259 18.49 4.27 2.69
CA ILE A 259 17.47 4.31 3.74
C ILE A 259 17.41 5.70 4.36
N ASN A 260 16.21 6.23 4.55
CA ASN A 260 15.99 7.53 5.18
C ASN A 260 16.53 7.53 6.63
N SER A 261 17.15 8.63 7.06
CA SER A 261 17.64 8.80 8.43
C SER A 261 16.56 8.67 9.50
N GLU A 262 15.31 8.96 9.16
CA GLU A 262 14.18 8.88 10.09
C GLU A 262 13.47 7.52 10.06
N TYR A 263 13.87 6.61 9.16
CA TYR A 263 13.18 5.35 8.88
C TYR A 263 13.04 4.44 10.12
N TYR A 264 14.14 4.13 10.81
CA TYR A 264 14.14 3.29 12.02
C TYR A 264 13.91 4.09 13.31
N THR A 265 13.90 5.42 13.25
CA THR A 265 13.72 6.28 14.44
C THR A 265 12.32 6.84 14.55
N ALA A 266 11.43 6.51 13.61
CA ALA A 266 10.03 6.89 13.66
C ALA A 266 9.37 6.30 14.91
N ILE A 267 8.70 7.15 15.68
CA ILE A 267 8.04 6.75 16.92
C ILE A 267 6.59 6.39 16.58
N ALA A 268 6.16 5.19 16.97
CA ALA A 268 4.77 4.78 16.85
C ALA A 268 3.87 5.72 17.67
N PRO A 269 2.67 6.08 17.17
CA PRO A 269 1.73 6.87 17.95
C PRO A 269 1.36 6.17 19.26
N ASP A 270 1.43 6.88 20.37
CA ASP A 270 1.06 6.39 21.70
C ASP A 270 -0.25 7.05 22.15
N PRO A 271 -1.42 6.43 21.88
CA PRO A 271 -2.72 7.04 22.14
C PRO A 271 -3.07 7.01 23.63
N THR A 272 -3.78 8.05 24.08
CA THR A 272 -4.38 8.05 25.43
C THR A 272 -5.57 7.11 25.51
N ASP A 273 -5.97 6.70 26.72
CA ASP A 273 -7.15 5.83 26.93
C ASP A 273 -8.41 6.31 26.21
N SER A 274 -8.65 7.63 26.20
CA SER A 274 -9.79 8.23 25.49
C SER A 274 -9.70 8.13 23.96
N GLN A 275 -8.48 8.09 23.42
CA GLN A 275 -8.23 7.93 21.99
C GLN A 275 -8.34 6.45 21.60
N VAL A 276 -7.98 5.52 22.48
CA VAL A 276 -8.06 4.08 22.23
C VAL A 276 -9.48 3.65 21.85
N ASP A 277 -10.51 4.10 22.58
CA ASP A 277 -11.90 3.77 22.23
C ASP A 277 -12.28 4.30 20.83
N GLN A 278 -11.83 5.51 20.49
CA GLN A 278 -12.06 6.10 19.16
C GLN A 278 -11.33 5.33 18.05
N LEU A 279 -10.15 4.80 18.35
CA LEU A 279 -9.38 3.98 17.41
C LEU A 279 -10.09 2.66 17.13
N PHE A 280 -10.61 1.97 18.15
CA PHE A 280 -11.41 0.75 17.95
C PHE A 280 -12.62 1.02 17.06
N ASP A 281 -13.39 2.07 17.36
CA ASP A 281 -14.55 2.45 16.55
C ASP A 281 -14.14 2.77 15.10
N SER A 282 -13.05 3.54 14.92
CA SER A 282 -12.51 3.89 13.60
C SER A 282 -12.11 2.65 12.80
N VAL A 283 -11.27 1.77 13.37
CA VAL A 283 -10.80 0.56 12.66
C VAL A 283 -11.97 -0.33 12.30
N HIS A 284 -12.93 -0.51 13.21
CA HIS A 284 -14.09 -1.33 12.95
C HIS A 284 -14.96 -0.76 11.81
N ASP A 285 -15.13 0.56 11.73
CA ASP A 285 -15.81 1.21 10.60
C ASP A 285 -15.02 1.10 9.28
N LEU A 286 -13.68 1.17 9.35
CA LEU A 286 -12.79 1.02 8.20
C LEU A 286 -12.76 -0.42 7.67
N THR A 287 -12.85 -1.42 8.55
CA THR A 287 -12.73 -2.84 8.19
C THR A 287 -14.07 -3.50 7.89
N ARG A 288 -15.18 -2.90 8.33
CA ARG A 288 -16.52 -3.34 7.94
C ARG A 288 -16.67 -3.40 6.43
N ARG A 289 -17.18 -4.53 5.93
CA ARG A 289 -17.52 -4.70 4.51
C ARG A 289 -18.45 -3.56 4.09
N LYS A 290 -17.97 -2.69 3.21
CA LYS A 290 -18.82 -1.66 2.61
C LYS A 290 -19.88 -2.40 1.77
N PRO A 291 -21.18 -2.15 1.95
CA PRO A 291 -22.20 -2.78 1.11
C PRO A 291 -21.92 -2.39 -0.34
N ARG A 292 -21.79 -3.41 -1.20
CA ARG A 292 -21.55 -3.27 -2.65
C ARG A 292 -22.69 -2.52 -3.32
#